data_AF-A0A0M3K127-F1
#
_entry.id   AF-A0A0M3K127-F1
#
_cell.length_a   1.000
_cell.length_b   1.000
_cell.length_c   1.000
_cell.angle_alpha   90.00
_cell.angle_beta   90.00
_cell.angle_gamma   90.00
#
_symmetry.space_group_name_H-M   'P 1'
#
loop_
_entity.id
_entity.type
_entity.pdbx_description
1 polymer ?
#
loop_
_entity_poly.entity_id
_entity_poly.type
_entity_poly.pdbx_seq_one_letter_code
_entity_poly.pdbx_strand_id
1 'polypeptide(L)'
;MEIIFRSAILENTPLTKQSKTASTSLIDTYSTRRRSVIPRDLKADNTDTDTDTTTPFEHSSLDDEAIEEMNSIKISERLEGMRSRLDATMNSIPNQSPKKKVSVESEKTDLLNESRRLAGACKALVRAVNGEEERQLATITHEIVESADHLTSTTQQIIQHSNSVFSAQLMTAKTDQMLKSLIETLALVEEVRVLENASSSDAMKTLTSRSTTLAAQITQLIQAVRNL
;
A
#
# COMPACT_ATOMS: atom_id res chain seq x y z
N MET A 1 -56.71 44.37 3.61
CA MET A 1 -57.80 43.55 4.15
C MET A 1 -58.51 42.87 2.99
N GLU A 2 -58.96 41.65 3.25
CA GLU A 2 -59.80 40.76 2.42
C GLU A 2 -59.13 39.85 1.38
N ILE A 3 -59.04 38.60 1.82
CA ILE A 3 -58.86 37.35 1.09
C ILE A 3 -60.23 36.95 0.54
N ILE A 4 -60.31 36.49 -0.71
CA ILE A 4 -61.40 35.61 -1.17
C ILE A 4 -60.80 34.40 -1.88
N PHE A 5 -60.92 33.25 -1.22
CA PHE A 5 -60.83 31.90 -1.78
C PHE A 5 -62.18 31.53 -2.39
N ARG A 6 -62.21 30.89 -3.58
CA ARG A 6 -63.18 29.82 -3.91
C ARG A 6 -62.64 28.86 -4.97
N SER A 7 -62.74 27.58 -4.63
CA SER A 7 -62.42 26.39 -5.43
C SER A 7 -63.67 25.82 -6.12
N ALA A 8 -63.50 25.11 -7.24
CA ALA A 8 -64.25 23.93 -7.74
C ALA A 8 -63.76 23.65 -9.19
N ILE A 9 -63.09 22.55 -9.58
CA ILE A 9 -63.38 21.10 -9.60
C ILE A 9 -64.25 20.63 -10.80
N LEU A 10 -63.65 19.72 -11.60
CA LEU A 10 -64.16 18.76 -12.63
C LEU A 10 -64.72 19.37 -13.94
N GLU A 11 -64.47 18.84 -15.16
CA GLU A 11 -64.63 17.43 -15.60
C GLU A 11 -63.97 17.12 -16.99
N ASN A 12 -63.27 15.97 -17.08
CA ASN A 12 -63.09 14.94 -18.14
C ASN A 12 -63.19 15.22 -19.68
N THR A 13 -62.10 15.07 -20.48
CA THR A 13 -61.57 13.92 -21.31
C THR A 13 -62.05 13.88 -22.80
N PRO A 14 -61.48 13.11 -23.77
CA PRO A 14 -60.14 12.47 -23.98
C PRO A 14 -59.53 12.63 -25.43
N LEU A 15 -58.42 11.88 -25.69
CA LEU A 15 -57.70 11.51 -26.94
C LEU A 15 -56.49 12.42 -27.29
N THR A 16 -55.25 11.93 -27.46
CA THR A 16 -54.83 10.81 -28.33
C THR A 16 -53.44 10.25 -27.91
N LYS A 17 -53.16 9.00 -28.33
CA LYS A 17 -52.04 8.10 -27.96
C LYS A 17 -50.64 8.53 -28.44
N GLN A 18 -49.63 7.87 -27.81
CA GLN A 18 -48.22 7.59 -28.20
C GLN A 18 -47.16 8.39 -27.43
N SER A 19 -46.03 7.85 -26.96
CA SER A 19 -45.53 6.48 -26.81
C SER A 19 -44.53 6.46 -25.64
N LYS A 20 -44.42 5.31 -24.96
CA LYS A 20 -43.43 5.06 -23.90
C LYS A 20 -42.01 5.11 -24.48
N THR A 21 -41.12 5.90 -23.89
CA THR A 21 -39.69 5.55 -23.87
C THR A 21 -39.25 5.42 -22.43
N ALA A 22 -38.87 4.20 -22.09
CA ALA A 22 -38.46 3.74 -20.79
C ALA A 22 -37.23 4.51 -20.30
N SER A 23 -37.20 4.72 -18.98
CA SER A 23 -36.00 5.09 -18.24
C SER A 23 -34.90 4.07 -18.52
N THR A 24 -33.81 4.49 -19.15
CA THR A 24 -32.61 3.66 -19.28
C THR A 24 -32.02 3.48 -17.89
N SER A 25 -32.02 2.24 -17.40
CA SER A 25 -31.47 1.89 -16.11
C SER A 25 -29.96 2.09 -16.11
N LEU A 26 -29.41 2.62 -15.01
CA LEU A 26 -27.96 2.74 -14.77
C LEU A 26 -27.18 1.44 -15.01
N ILE A 27 -27.85 0.29 -14.89
CA ILE A 27 -27.27 -1.04 -15.10
C ILE A 27 -26.93 -1.29 -16.58
N ASP A 28 -27.72 -0.77 -17.52
CA ASP A 28 -27.46 -0.96 -18.95
C ASP A 28 -26.23 -0.18 -19.44
N THR A 29 -25.89 0.92 -18.77
CA THR A 29 -24.70 1.73 -19.10
C THR A 29 -23.40 1.02 -18.70
N TYR A 30 -23.44 0.16 -17.67
CA TYR A 30 -22.26 -0.59 -17.20
C TYR A 30 -22.09 -1.96 -17.89
N SER A 31 -23.11 -2.49 -18.56
CA SER A 31 -23.06 -3.81 -19.21
C SER A 31 -22.28 -3.81 -20.55
N THR A 32 -22.21 -2.67 -21.23
CA THR A 32 -21.63 -2.57 -22.59
C THR A 32 -20.10 -2.50 -22.62
N ARG A 33 -19.42 -2.29 -21.47
CA ARG A 33 -17.94 -2.24 -21.42
C ARG A 33 -17.25 -3.61 -21.45
N ARG A 34 -17.98 -4.73 -21.32
CA ARG A 34 -17.38 -6.08 -21.26
C ARG A 34 -17.57 -6.94 -22.51
N ARG A 35 -18.14 -6.42 -23.59
CA ARG A 35 -18.19 -7.12 -24.88
C ARG A 35 -17.83 -6.19 -26.03
N SER A 36 -16.54 -5.86 -26.16
CA SER A 36 -16.01 -5.45 -27.46
C SER A 36 -15.80 -6.72 -28.28
N VAL A 37 -16.75 -6.98 -29.16
CA VAL A 37 -16.67 -8.01 -30.21
C VAL A 37 -15.90 -7.36 -31.35
N ILE A 38 -14.62 -7.71 -31.51
CA ILE A 38 -13.84 -7.36 -32.69
C ILE A 38 -14.34 -8.25 -33.84
N PRO A 39 -14.85 -7.69 -34.95
CA PRO A 39 -15.09 -8.46 -36.16
C PRO A 39 -13.74 -8.82 -36.78
N ARG A 40 -13.43 -10.12 -36.89
CA ARG A 40 -12.36 -10.63 -37.75
C ARG A 40 -12.90 -10.69 -39.18
N ASP A 41 -12.37 -9.84 -40.04
CA ASP A 41 -12.30 -10.12 -41.47
C ASP A 41 -10.86 -10.03 -41.96
N LEU A 42 -10.57 -10.90 -42.92
CA LEU A 42 -9.27 -11.39 -43.33
C LEU A 42 -8.60 -10.53 -44.43
N LYS A 43 -7.25 -10.57 -44.40
CA LYS A 43 -6.27 -10.60 -45.51
C LYS A 43 -5.54 -9.32 -45.98
N ALA A 44 -4.29 -9.63 -46.41
CA ALA A 44 -3.25 -8.89 -47.12
C ALA A 44 -2.35 -8.02 -46.22
N ASP A 45 -1.13 -8.42 -45.88
CA ASP A 45 0.07 -8.63 -46.72
C ASP A 45 0.54 -7.34 -47.41
N ASN A 46 1.50 -6.64 -46.79
CA ASN A 46 2.72 -6.18 -47.43
C ASN A 46 3.62 -5.38 -46.48
N THR A 47 4.88 -5.34 -46.89
CA THR A 47 6.12 -5.02 -46.23
C THR A 47 6.44 -3.52 -46.05
N ASP A 48 7.43 -3.31 -45.18
CA ASP A 48 8.47 -2.27 -45.19
C ASP A 48 8.23 -0.85 -44.63
N THR A 49 9.00 -0.63 -43.55
CA THR A 49 9.89 0.51 -43.21
C THR A 49 9.33 1.88 -42.78
N ASP A 50 9.90 2.30 -41.62
CA ASP A 50 10.21 3.66 -41.17
C ASP A 50 9.03 4.56 -40.77
N THR A 51 8.95 5.20 -39.60
CA THR A 51 9.92 5.61 -38.58
C THR A 51 9.20 5.89 -37.26
N ASP A 52 9.96 5.84 -36.16
CA ASP A 52 9.97 6.85 -35.08
C ASP A 52 9.49 6.45 -33.67
N THR A 53 10.39 6.71 -32.72
CA THR A 53 10.20 6.89 -31.28
C THR A 53 9.64 5.71 -30.46
N THR A 54 10.53 4.83 -29.98
CA THR A 54 10.47 4.40 -28.57
C THR A 54 11.86 3.98 -28.10
N THR A 55 12.44 4.79 -27.22
CA THR A 55 13.60 4.43 -26.39
C THR A 55 13.30 3.11 -25.65
N PRO A 56 14.07 2.04 -25.84
CA PRO A 56 14.01 0.90 -24.95
C PRO A 56 14.56 1.37 -23.60
N PHE A 57 13.74 1.32 -22.56
CA PHE A 57 14.24 1.38 -21.20
C PHE A 57 15.28 0.28 -21.06
N GLU A 58 16.55 0.68 -20.99
CA GLU A 58 17.62 -0.14 -20.49
C GLU A 58 17.19 -0.63 -19.12
N HIS A 59 16.77 -1.90 -19.06
CA HIS A 59 16.90 -2.66 -17.84
C HIS A 59 18.40 -2.69 -17.55
N SER A 60 18.86 -1.73 -16.75
CA SER A 60 20.11 -1.87 -16.03
C SER A 60 20.00 -3.20 -15.31
N SER A 61 20.72 -4.19 -15.83
CA SER A 61 21.07 -5.41 -15.14
C SER A 61 21.67 -5.00 -13.81
N LEU A 62 20.81 -4.92 -12.79
CA LEU A 62 21.26 -4.95 -11.42
C LEU A 62 21.91 -6.32 -11.28
N ASP A 63 23.20 -6.28 -11.01
CA ASP A 63 24.05 -7.44 -10.82
C ASP A 63 23.32 -8.47 -9.95
N ASP A 64 23.01 -9.63 -10.54
CA ASP A 64 22.43 -10.83 -9.91
C ASP A 64 23.41 -11.48 -8.90
N GLU A 65 24.44 -10.75 -8.49
CA GLU A 65 25.64 -11.27 -7.83
C GLU A 65 25.91 -10.52 -6.51
N ALA A 66 24.89 -10.39 -5.64
CA ALA A 66 25.05 -10.26 -4.17
C ALA A 66 23.71 -10.10 -3.42
N ILE A 67 22.63 -10.78 -3.81
CA ILE A 67 21.60 -11.07 -2.81
C ILE A 67 22.16 -12.21 -1.96
N GLU A 68 23.10 -11.88 -1.05
CA GLU A 68 23.46 -12.79 0.03
C GLU A 68 22.16 -13.23 0.68
N GLU A 69 21.97 -14.54 0.80
CA GLU A 69 20.86 -15.12 1.54
C GLU A 69 20.86 -14.51 2.94
N MET A 70 19.98 -13.54 3.16
CA MET A 70 19.99 -12.70 4.34
C MET A 70 19.52 -13.58 5.50
N ASN A 71 20.46 -14.09 6.29
CA ASN A 71 20.18 -14.97 7.41
C ASN A 71 19.17 -14.31 8.37
N SER A 72 18.18 -15.06 8.82
CA SER A 72 17.14 -14.62 9.78
C SER A 72 17.71 -13.87 10.99
N ILE A 73 18.88 -14.29 11.48
CA ILE A 73 19.60 -13.61 12.57
C ILE A 73 20.04 -12.20 12.15
N LYS A 74 20.70 -12.06 10.99
CA LYS A 74 21.13 -10.76 10.44
C LYS A 74 19.93 -9.83 10.21
N ILE A 75 18.81 -10.37 9.73
CA ILE A 75 17.56 -9.62 9.53
C ILE A 75 17.05 -9.05 10.85
N SER A 76 16.93 -9.92 11.86
CA SER A 76 16.44 -9.52 13.17
C SER A 76 17.35 -8.48 13.82
N GLU A 77 18.67 -8.68 13.76
CA GLU A 77 19.66 -7.72 14.27
C GLU A 77 19.54 -6.36 13.58
N ARG A 78 19.37 -6.34 12.25
CA ARG A 78 19.20 -5.10 11.50
C ARG A 78 17.92 -4.36 11.90
N LEU A 79 16.80 -5.07 12.04
CA LEU A 79 15.53 -4.49 12.48
C LEU A 79 15.59 -3.98 13.92
N GLU A 80 16.25 -4.70 14.84
CA GLU A 80 16.48 -4.21 16.20
C GLU A 80 17.43 -2.99 16.23
N GLY A 81 18.40 -2.94 15.32
CA GLY A 81 19.24 -1.77 15.10
C GLY A 81 18.43 -0.54 14.67
N MET A 82 17.45 -0.71 13.77
CA MET A 82 16.51 0.37 13.38
C MET A 82 15.70 0.86 14.58
N ARG A 83 15.18 -0.06 15.41
CA ARG A 83 14.43 0.29 16.63
C ARG A 83 15.28 1.08 17.63
N SER A 84 16.51 0.63 17.84
CA SER A 84 17.48 1.30 18.73
C SER A 84 17.83 2.71 18.22
N ARG A 85 18.03 2.86 16.90
CA ARG A 85 18.26 4.16 16.25
C ARG A 85 17.06 5.10 16.43
N LEU A 86 15.85 4.57 16.27
CA LEU A 86 14.62 5.35 16.42
C LEU A 86 14.43 5.85 17.86
N ASP A 87 14.64 4.97 18.85
CA ASP A 87 14.59 5.32 20.27
C ASP A 87 15.66 6.37 20.64
N ALA A 88 16.89 6.17 20.18
CA ALA A 88 17.97 7.15 20.37
C ALA A 88 17.61 8.52 19.77
N THR A 89 17.01 8.57 18.58
CA THR A 89 16.54 9.82 17.98
C THR A 89 15.48 10.49 18.85
N MET A 90 14.47 9.76 19.34
CA MET A 90 13.42 10.30 20.20
C MET A 90 14.00 10.87 21.51
N ASN A 91 14.95 10.16 22.12
CA ASN A 91 15.59 10.58 23.37
C ASN A 91 16.60 11.73 23.19
N SER A 92 17.05 11.98 21.96
CA SER A 92 17.96 13.09 21.64
C SER A 92 17.26 14.44 21.40
N ILE A 93 15.92 14.46 21.30
CA ILE A 93 15.17 15.69 21.04
C ILE A 93 15.29 16.61 22.26
N PRO A 94 15.75 17.86 22.10
CA PRO A 94 15.75 18.82 23.18
C PRO A 94 14.32 19.10 23.65
N ASN A 95 14.09 19.26 24.95
CA ASN A 95 12.81 19.66 25.54
C ASN A 95 12.39 21.11 25.20
N GLN A 96 12.88 21.67 24.09
CA GLN A 96 12.62 23.03 23.63
C GLN A 96 12.09 22.98 22.20
N SER A 97 10.99 23.70 21.94
CA SER A 97 10.41 23.79 20.60
C SER A 97 11.42 24.39 19.60
N PRO A 98 11.48 23.88 18.36
CA PRO A 98 12.37 24.40 17.34
C PRO A 98 12.14 25.91 17.12
N LYS A 99 13.24 26.68 17.07
CA LYS A 99 13.19 28.14 16.87
C LYS A 99 12.80 28.54 15.44
N LYS A 100 12.78 27.59 14.50
CA LYS A 100 12.39 27.78 13.10
C LYS A 100 11.51 26.62 12.66
N LYS A 101 10.38 26.94 12.02
CA LYS A 101 9.48 25.95 11.43
C LYS A 101 10.16 25.39 10.18
N VAL A 102 10.67 24.17 10.28
CA VAL A 102 11.10 23.37 9.11
C VAL A 102 9.87 22.66 8.55
N SER A 103 9.70 22.71 7.23
CA SER A 103 8.65 21.95 6.56
C SER A 103 9.07 20.49 6.47
N VAL A 104 8.18 19.57 6.84
CA VAL A 104 8.39 18.11 6.78
C VAL A 104 7.52 17.44 5.71
N GLU A 105 6.97 18.22 4.78
CA GLU A 105 5.94 17.74 3.85
C GLU A 105 6.50 16.77 2.78
N SER A 106 7.76 16.99 2.36
CA SER A 106 8.51 16.05 1.53
C SER A 106 8.65 14.70 2.23
N GLU A 107 9.12 14.72 3.47
CA GLU A 107 9.38 13.55 4.29
C GLU A 107 8.09 12.79 4.59
N LYS A 108 6.97 13.48 4.81
CA LYS A 108 5.65 12.84 4.91
C LYS A 108 5.30 12.09 3.63
N THR A 109 5.54 12.69 2.47
CA THR A 109 5.23 12.07 1.18
C THR A 109 6.08 10.82 0.96
N ASP A 110 7.38 10.92 1.24
CA ASP A 110 8.32 9.80 1.15
C ASP A 110 7.93 8.69 2.11
N LEU A 111 7.60 9.03 3.35
CA LEU A 111 7.17 8.06 4.36
C LEU A 111 5.88 7.34 3.98
N LEU A 112 4.92 8.04 3.35
CA LEU A 112 3.69 7.44 2.85
C LEU A 112 3.95 6.50 1.67
N ASN A 113 4.87 6.84 0.79
CA ASN A 113 5.25 6.01 -0.34
C ASN A 113 5.97 4.74 0.14
N GLU A 114 6.92 4.89 1.05
CA GLU A 114 7.66 3.77 1.63
C GLU A 114 6.75 2.86 2.46
N SER A 115 5.81 3.42 3.23
CA SER A 115 4.80 2.63 3.96
C SER A 115 3.93 1.79 3.02
N ARG A 116 3.57 2.32 1.84
CA ARG A 116 2.81 1.57 0.83
C ARG A 116 3.67 0.49 0.17
N ARG A 117 4.93 0.79 -0.14
CA ARG A 117 5.89 -0.17 -0.69
C ARG A 117 6.12 -1.33 0.28
N LEU A 118 6.38 -1.04 1.56
CA LEU A 118 6.50 -2.04 2.62
C LEU A 118 5.24 -2.90 2.73
N ALA A 119 4.04 -2.31 2.71
CA ALA A 119 2.79 -3.08 2.72
C ALA A 119 2.66 -4.02 1.52
N GLY A 120 3.10 -3.57 0.34
CA GLY A 120 3.14 -4.38 -0.88
C GLY A 120 4.11 -5.56 -0.74
N ALA A 121 5.33 -5.30 -0.27
CA ALA A 121 6.36 -6.31 -0.08
C ALA A 121 5.95 -7.36 0.98
N CYS A 122 5.37 -6.92 2.11
CA CYS A 122 4.82 -7.83 3.13
C CYS A 122 3.69 -8.71 2.57
N LYS A 123 2.86 -8.19 1.67
CA LYS A 123 1.82 -8.98 1.00
C LYS A 123 2.43 -10.01 0.04
N ALA A 124 3.46 -9.64 -0.71
CA ALA A 124 4.20 -10.55 -1.58
C ALA A 124 4.87 -11.67 -0.77
N LEU A 125 5.45 -11.36 0.40
CA LEU A 125 6.07 -12.32 1.31
C LEU A 125 5.09 -13.44 1.69
N VAL A 126 3.89 -13.07 2.14
CA VAL A 126 2.86 -14.04 2.55
C VAL A 126 2.43 -14.93 1.37
N ARG A 127 2.32 -14.37 0.17
CA ARG A 127 1.99 -15.13 -1.05
C ARG A 127 3.11 -16.10 -1.44
N ALA A 128 4.35 -15.66 -1.36
CA ALA A 128 5.52 -16.49 -1.63
C ALA A 128 5.58 -17.69 -0.66
N VAL A 129 5.30 -17.46 0.63
CA VAL A 129 5.26 -18.52 1.66
C VAL A 129 4.07 -19.47 1.47
N ASN A 130 2.96 -19.01 0.89
CA ASN A 130 1.82 -19.86 0.53
C ASN A 130 2.07 -20.70 -0.75
N GLY A 131 3.24 -20.59 -1.38
CA GLY A 131 3.56 -21.27 -2.63
C GLY A 131 2.92 -20.65 -3.87
N GLU A 132 2.36 -19.44 -3.78
CA GLU A 132 1.80 -18.72 -4.94
C GLU A 132 2.91 -18.15 -5.84
N GLU A 133 4.05 -17.73 -5.25
CA GLU A 133 5.16 -17.04 -5.93
C GLU A 133 6.54 -17.42 -5.31
N GLU A 134 6.94 -18.69 -5.44
CA GLU A 134 8.05 -19.31 -4.67
C GLU A 134 9.47 -18.77 -5.00
N ARG A 135 9.67 -18.06 -6.13
CA ARG A 135 11.00 -17.73 -6.66
C ARG A 135 11.65 -16.43 -6.18
N GLN A 136 11.06 -15.73 -5.21
CA GLN A 136 11.52 -14.36 -4.86
C GLN A 136 11.62 -14.08 -3.36
N LEU A 137 11.54 -15.09 -2.48
CA LEU A 137 11.44 -14.81 -1.04
C LEU A 137 12.65 -14.03 -0.49
N ALA A 138 13.87 -14.37 -0.90
CA ALA A 138 15.08 -13.65 -0.48
C ALA A 138 15.04 -12.19 -0.96
N THR A 139 14.65 -11.96 -2.21
CA THR A 139 14.48 -10.62 -2.80
C THR A 139 13.39 -9.82 -2.10
N ILE A 140 12.22 -10.43 -1.85
CA ILE A 140 11.11 -9.80 -1.12
C ILE A 140 11.55 -9.44 0.31
N THR A 141 12.28 -10.33 0.98
CA THR A 141 12.78 -10.10 2.33
C THR A 141 13.80 -8.97 2.36
N HIS A 142 14.70 -8.93 1.38
CA HIS A 142 15.62 -7.81 1.21
C HIS A 142 14.88 -6.49 0.99
N GLU A 143 13.90 -6.46 0.07
CA GLU A 143 13.07 -5.28 -0.18
C GLU A 143 12.32 -4.82 1.07
N ILE A 144 11.77 -5.74 1.86
CA ILE A 144 11.09 -5.43 3.13
C ILE A 144 12.04 -4.70 4.09
N VAL A 145 13.27 -5.21 4.23
CA VAL A 145 14.24 -4.66 5.17
C VAL A 145 14.77 -3.30 4.70
N GLU A 146 15.05 -3.14 3.41
CA GLU A 146 15.40 -1.83 2.83
C GLU A 146 14.26 -0.82 3.00
N SER A 147 13.03 -1.24 2.72
CA SER A 147 11.85 -0.36 2.88
C SER A 147 11.65 0.04 4.35
N ALA A 148 11.85 -0.88 5.28
CA ALA A 148 11.77 -0.60 6.72
C ALA A 148 12.88 0.37 7.19
N ASP A 149 14.08 0.26 6.64
CA ASP A 149 15.22 1.12 6.98
C ASP A 149 15.03 2.55 6.43
N HIS A 150 14.57 2.67 5.19
CA HIS A 150 14.16 3.96 4.61
C HIS A 150 13.05 4.60 5.42
N LEU A 151 11.99 3.85 5.74
CA LEU A 151 10.87 4.32 6.56
C LEU A 151 11.36 4.80 7.93
N THR A 152 12.25 4.05 8.58
CA THR A 152 12.85 4.45 9.86
C THR A 152 13.64 5.74 9.72
N SER A 153 14.47 5.86 8.69
CA SER A 153 15.31 7.03 8.45
C SER A 153 14.48 8.28 8.17
N THR A 154 13.43 8.18 7.37
CA THR A 154 12.49 9.28 7.11
C THR A 154 11.70 9.65 8.38
N THR A 155 11.29 8.66 9.17
CA THR A 155 10.67 8.93 10.49
C THR A 155 11.63 9.70 11.40
N GLN A 156 12.92 9.35 11.44
CA GLN A 156 13.91 10.07 12.23
C GLN A 156 14.03 11.54 11.80
N GLN A 157 14.00 11.83 10.49
CA GLN A 157 14.00 13.20 9.98
C GLN A 157 12.74 13.96 10.43
N ILE A 158 11.55 13.35 10.31
CA ILE A 158 10.30 13.95 10.80
C ILE A 158 10.39 14.25 12.31
N ILE A 159 10.93 13.32 13.10
CA ILE A 159 11.10 13.49 14.54
C ILE A 159 12.02 14.68 14.85
N GLN A 160 13.18 14.77 14.20
CA GLN A 160 14.16 15.83 14.41
C GLN A 160 13.66 17.21 14.00
N HIS A 161 12.78 17.28 13.00
CA HIS A 161 12.19 18.52 12.49
C HIS A 161 10.79 18.81 13.06
N SER A 162 10.25 17.91 13.89
CA SER A 162 8.93 18.08 14.49
C SER A 162 8.93 19.25 15.47
N ASN A 163 7.91 20.10 15.35
CA ASN A 163 7.66 21.17 16.32
C ASN A 163 6.86 20.68 17.55
N SER A 164 6.48 19.40 17.56
CA SER A 164 5.60 18.80 18.55
C SER A 164 6.22 17.50 19.10
N VAL A 165 6.49 17.50 20.40
CA VAL A 165 6.96 16.30 21.12
C VAL A 165 5.92 15.18 21.02
N PHE A 166 4.63 15.51 21.10
CA PHE A 166 3.55 14.55 20.92
C PHE A 166 3.60 13.88 19.54
N SER A 167 3.80 14.67 18.48
CA SER A 167 3.91 14.15 17.12
C SER A 167 5.15 13.27 16.95
N ALA A 168 6.28 13.67 17.52
CA ALA A 168 7.50 12.86 17.52
C ALA A 168 7.33 11.54 18.27
N GLN A 169 6.71 11.55 19.45
CA GLN A 169 6.39 10.35 20.23
C GLN A 169 5.44 9.43 19.49
N LEU A 170 4.39 9.98 18.86
CA LEU A 170 3.43 9.21 18.08
C LEU A 170 4.12 8.51 16.91
N MET A 171 4.97 9.23 16.16
CA MET A 171 5.71 8.68 15.03
C MET A 171 6.72 7.60 15.45
N THR A 172 7.40 7.83 16.57
CA THR A 172 8.30 6.85 17.20
C THR A 172 7.53 5.58 17.55
N ALA A 173 6.44 5.72 18.30
CA ALA A 173 5.65 4.57 18.76
C ALA A 173 5.06 3.77 17.60
N LYS A 174 4.56 4.43 16.55
CA LYS A 174 3.96 3.75 15.39
C LYS A 174 4.99 3.05 14.52
N THR A 175 6.16 3.65 14.35
CA THR A 175 7.26 3.02 13.62
C THR A 175 7.84 1.85 14.40
N ASP A 176 8.03 1.97 15.72
CA ASP A 176 8.48 0.86 16.59
C ASP A 176 7.49 -0.32 16.60
N GLN A 177 6.19 -0.05 16.73
CA GLN A 177 5.15 -1.08 16.67
C GLN A 177 5.15 -1.83 15.34
N MET A 178 5.37 -1.12 14.23
CA MET A 178 5.50 -1.71 12.90
C MET A 178 6.76 -2.59 12.82
N LEU A 179 7.93 -2.09 13.23
CA LEU A 179 9.19 -2.82 13.21
C LEU A 179 9.12 -4.09 14.06
N LYS A 180 8.53 -4.01 15.26
CA LYS A 180 8.33 -5.17 16.12
C LYS A 180 7.42 -6.22 15.46
N SER A 181 6.29 -5.79 14.90
CA SER A 181 5.39 -6.70 14.18
C SER A 181 6.08 -7.32 12.97
N LEU A 182 7.01 -6.61 12.32
CA LEU A 182 7.75 -7.10 11.18
C LEU A 182 8.75 -8.19 11.56
N ILE A 183 9.51 -7.99 12.67
CA ILE A 183 10.40 -9.00 13.23
C ILE A 183 9.64 -10.29 13.53
N GLU A 184 8.49 -10.17 14.22
CA GLU A 184 7.65 -11.32 14.58
C GLU A 184 7.13 -12.07 13.34
N THR A 185 6.72 -11.34 12.29
CA THR A 185 6.26 -11.95 11.04
C THR A 185 7.40 -12.67 10.31
N LEU A 186 8.58 -12.05 10.19
CA LEU A 186 9.71 -12.64 9.48
C LEU A 186 10.28 -13.88 10.19
N ALA A 187 10.34 -13.85 11.53
CA ALA A 187 10.72 -15.01 12.32
C ALA A 187 9.76 -16.20 12.10
N LEU A 188 8.45 -15.92 12.03
CA LEU A 188 7.45 -16.94 11.79
C LEU A 188 7.45 -17.47 10.35
N VAL A 189 7.78 -16.62 9.37
CA VAL A 189 8.00 -17.07 7.99
C VAL A 189 9.14 -18.09 7.94
N GLU A 190 10.24 -17.82 8.62
CA GLU A 190 11.36 -18.76 8.68
C GLU A 190 10.98 -20.08 9.37
N GLU A 191 10.22 -20.01 10.46
CA GLU A 191 9.70 -21.21 11.15
C GLU A 191 8.79 -22.04 10.24
N VAL A 192 7.87 -21.40 9.50
CA VAL A 192 6.96 -22.09 8.56
C VAL A 192 7.75 -22.82 7.47
N ARG A 193 8.83 -22.22 6.97
CA ARG A 193 9.69 -22.84 5.95
C ARG A 193 10.43 -24.06 6.48
N VAL A 194 10.96 -23.99 7.70
CA VAL A 194 11.66 -25.13 8.32
C VAL A 194 10.70 -26.30 8.63
N LEU A 195 9.43 -25.99 8.93
CA LEU A 195 8.40 -26.96 9.35
C LEU A 195 7.61 -27.62 8.20
N GLU A 196 8.01 -27.44 6.94
CA GLU A 196 7.28 -27.88 5.72
C GLU A 196 6.81 -29.35 5.70
N ASN A 197 7.29 -30.22 6.59
CA ASN A 197 7.02 -31.67 6.55
C ASN A 197 5.89 -32.21 7.46
N ALA A 198 5.28 -31.46 8.39
CA ALA A 198 4.12 -32.01 9.16
C ALA A 198 3.23 -31.00 9.93
N SER A 199 3.70 -29.77 10.21
CA SER A 199 3.03 -28.82 11.13
C SER A 199 2.51 -27.55 10.44
N SER A 200 2.41 -27.57 9.11
CA SER A 200 2.17 -26.37 8.29
C SER A 200 0.83 -25.66 8.57
N SER A 201 -0.24 -26.38 8.95
CA SER A 201 -1.57 -25.76 9.07
C SER A 201 -1.69 -24.72 10.20
N ASP A 202 -1.19 -25.02 11.40
CA ASP A 202 -1.32 -24.11 12.55
C ASP A 202 -0.28 -22.98 12.50
N ALA A 203 0.93 -23.27 11.99
CA ALA A 203 1.94 -22.26 11.73
C ALA A 203 1.44 -21.24 10.68
N MET A 204 0.76 -21.71 9.63
CA MET A 204 0.18 -20.84 8.60
C MET A 204 -0.98 -19.97 9.10
N LYS A 205 -1.85 -20.52 9.97
CA LYS A 205 -2.89 -19.71 10.64
C LYS A 205 -2.26 -18.61 11.49
N THR A 206 -1.19 -18.93 12.21
CA THR A 206 -0.44 -17.97 13.01
C THR A 206 0.19 -16.90 12.13
N LEU A 207 0.77 -17.29 10.99
CA LEU A 207 1.36 -16.37 10.02
C LEU A 207 0.33 -15.41 9.43
N THR A 208 -0.86 -15.91 9.13
CA THR A 208 -1.99 -15.10 8.64
C THR A 208 -2.41 -14.06 9.68
N SER A 209 -2.52 -14.47 10.95
CA SER A 209 -2.86 -13.57 12.07
C SER A 209 -1.79 -12.48 12.27
N ARG A 210 -0.51 -12.87 12.27
CA ARG A 210 0.62 -11.93 12.40
C ARG A 210 0.72 -10.96 11.23
N SER A 211 0.52 -11.44 10.02
CA SER A 211 0.49 -10.59 8.81
C SER A 211 -0.67 -9.61 8.82
N THR A 212 -1.83 -10.01 9.35
CA THR A 212 -2.97 -9.10 9.55
C THR A 212 -2.63 -8.02 10.58
N THR A 213 -1.95 -8.40 11.67
CA THR A 213 -1.47 -7.46 12.68
C THR A 213 -0.47 -6.47 12.07
N LEU A 214 0.50 -6.94 11.29
CA LEU A 214 1.47 -6.10 10.59
C LEU A 214 0.80 -5.11 9.63
N ALA A 215 -0.17 -5.58 8.83
CA ALA A 215 -0.94 -4.72 7.94
C ALA A 215 -1.72 -3.63 8.72
N ALA A 216 -2.26 -3.97 9.89
CA ALA A 216 -2.90 -3.00 10.76
C ALA A 216 -1.90 -1.97 11.30
N GLN A 217 -0.69 -2.38 11.73
CA GLN A 217 0.35 -1.45 12.19
C GLN A 217 0.79 -0.49 11.09
N ILE A 218 1.03 -0.99 9.86
CA ILE A 218 1.37 -0.14 8.72
C ILE A 218 0.24 0.85 8.41
N THR A 219 -1.01 0.41 8.48
CA THR A 219 -2.17 1.29 8.28
C THR A 219 -2.25 2.39 9.36
N GLN A 220 -2.00 2.04 10.62
CA GLN A 220 -1.97 3.00 11.72
C GLN A 220 -0.82 4.01 11.57
N LEU A 221 0.34 3.58 11.08
CA LEU A 221 1.44 4.48 10.75
C LEU A 221 1.03 5.45 9.63
N ILE A 222 0.45 4.95 8.53
CA ILE A 222 -0.05 5.80 7.43
C ILE A 222 -1.06 6.84 7.95
N GLN A 223 -1.96 6.44 8.85
CA GLN A 223 -2.92 7.35 9.48
C GLN A 223 -2.23 8.38 10.36
N ALA A 224 -1.23 8.00 11.16
CA ALA A 224 -0.45 8.93 11.96
C ALA A 224 0.25 9.98 11.09
N VAL A 225 0.87 9.54 9.99
CA VAL A 225 1.57 10.44 9.05
C VAL A 225 0.63 11.45 8.40
N ARG A 226 -0.59 11.03 8.03
CA ARG A 226 -1.61 11.93 7.45
C ARG A 226 -2.13 12.98 8.43
N ASN A 227 -2.02 12.72 9.73
CA ASN A 227 -2.53 13.58 10.80
C ASN A 227 -1.43 14.44 11.45
N LEU A 228 -0.18 14.32 10.98
CA LEU A 228 0.94 15.23 11.33
C LEU A 228 0.72 16.62 10.71
#